data_AF-A0AAJ3PYV2-F1
#
_entry.id   AF-A0AAJ3PYV2-F1
#
_cell.length_a   1.000
_cell.length_b   1.000
_cell.length_c   1.000
_cell.angle_alpha   90.00
_cell.angle_beta   90.00
_cell.angle_gamma   90.00
#
_symmetry.space_group_name_H-M   'P 1'
#
loop_
_entity.id
_entity.type
_entity.pdbx_description
1 polymer ?
#
loop_
_entity_poly.entity_id
_entity_poly.type
_entity_poly.pdbx_seq_one_letter_code
_entity_poly.pdbx_strand_id
1 'polypeptide(L)'
;MSIATSQTDRLGANPFVVDGPFVPGSGVPAPQFALGSIAGGDRESEWVYCQLVLASQTTLQPGQWFQWTRDYVASLLTTAAAVVGQRCGVFAGAAQPPTITGGPIGTITLAAGTYYLWLQRNGQAPSVVATATAALVVAETTTTAGQASAPASATATTKAIANVNFAAANQTFTATTVNGSNLLTALASLSATSGPFIGAAVAGTGIPGGATITGITYSPNGVIQSITLSANATANGTGITITATGVLEATLMRPFLSKVN
;
A
#
# COMPACT_ATOMS: atom_id res chain seq x y z
N MET A 1 -12.78 -1.64 9.72
CA MET A 1 -11.41 -1.66 9.24
C MET A 1 -10.87 -0.28 9.56
N SER A 2 -10.79 0.04 10.85
CA SER A 2 -9.84 1.06 11.30
C SER A 2 -8.47 0.58 10.85
N ILE A 3 -7.79 1.33 9.99
CA ILE A 3 -6.38 1.06 9.66
C ILE A 3 -5.64 0.85 10.97
N ALA A 4 -4.78 -0.16 11.04
CA ALA A 4 -4.07 -0.51 12.28
C ALA A 4 -3.47 0.75 12.90
N THR A 5 -3.92 1.11 14.11
CA THR A 5 -3.38 2.26 14.85
C THR A 5 -2.23 1.78 15.73
N SER A 6 -1.14 2.55 15.78
CA SER A 6 0.07 2.17 16.52
C SER A 6 -0.10 2.45 18.02
N GLN A 7 0.43 1.56 18.86
CA GLN A 7 0.48 1.76 20.31
C GLN A 7 1.64 2.69 20.76
N THR A 8 2.44 3.23 19.83
CA THR A 8 3.76 3.87 20.09
C THR A 8 3.81 5.38 19.87
N ASP A 9 2.68 6.08 19.82
CA ASP A 9 2.62 7.55 19.65
C ASP A 9 3.39 8.33 20.75
N ARG A 10 3.82 7.63 21.83
CA ARG A 10 4.63 8.18 22.91
C ARG A 10 6.15 8.11 22.69
N LEU A 11 6.65 7.40 21.67
CA LEU A 11 8.09 7.18 21.42
C LEU A 11 8.56 7.60 20.01
N GLY A 12 7.75 8.35 19.25
CA GLY A 12 8.16 8.94 17.97
C GLY A 12 8.28 7.96 16.79
N ALA A 13 8.03 6.66 16.99
CA ALA A 13 7.96 5.69 15.90
C ALA A 13 6.63 5.85 15.15
N ASN A 14 6.66 6.54 14.01
CA ASN A 14 5.52 6.61 13.09
C ASN A 14 5.77 5.66 11.90
N PRO A 15 5.16 4.45 11.87
CA PRO A 15 5.32 3.51 10.77
C PRO A 15 4.73 4.03 9.45
N PHE A 16 4.05 5.18 9.50
CA PHE A 16 3.44 5.85 8.38
C PHE A 16 4.31 6.98 7.81
N VAL A 17 5.60 7.09 8.13
CA VAL A 17 6.48 8.11 7.54
C VAL A 17 7.73 7.45 6.94
N VAL A 18 8.17 7.97 5.78
CA VAL A 18 9.48 7.67 5.21
C VAL A 18 10.48 8.68 5.76
N ASP A 19 11.57 8.20 6.35
CA ASP A 19 12.63 9.06 6.84
C ASP A 19 13.70 9.27 5.74
N GLY A 20 14.07 10.53 5.47
CA GLY A 20 15.18 10.88 4.58
C GLY A 20 14.80 11.81 3.40
N PRO A 21 15.73 12.07 2.46
CA PRO A 21 17.01 11.37 2.29
C PRO A 21 18.05 11.80 3.33
N PHE A 22 18.83 10.84 3.83
CA PHE A 22 19.99 11.14 4.68
C PHE A 22 21.24 11.23 3.82
N VAL A 23 21.85 12.42 3.81
CA VAL A 23 23.15 12.65 3.18
C VAL A 23 24.21 12.60 4.29
N PRO A 24 25.17 11.66 4.27
CA PRO A 24 26.26 11.63 5.25
C PRO A 24 26.95 12.99 5.34
N GLY A 25 27.03 13.56 6.55
CA GLY A 25 27.65 14.88 6.79
C GLY A 25 26.72 16.09 6.70
N SER A 26 25.41 15.91 6.47
CA SER A 26 24.45 17.03 6.35
C SER A 26 24.04 17.68 7.68
N GLY A 27 24.49 17.18 8.83
CA GLY A 27 24.06 17.64 10.15
C GLY A 27 22.63 17.25 10.53
N VAL A 28 21.91 16.51 9.68
CA VAL A 28 20.59 15.94 9.97
C VAL A 28 20.79 14.64 10.77
N PRO A 29 20.16 14.46 11.95
CA PRO A 29 20.32 13.26 12.76
C PRO A 29 20.00 11.99 11.96
N ALA A 30 20.96 11.06 11.92
CA ALA A 30 20.86 9.74 11.28
C ALA A 30 19.87 8.81 12.03
N PRO A 31 19.58 7.58 11.55
CA PRO A 31 18.27 6.96 11.64
C PRO A 31 17.71 6.89 13.07
N GLN A 32 16.41 7.20 13.20
CA GLN A 32 15.71 7.26 14.49
C GLN A 32 15.65 5.90 15.20
N PHE A 33 15.81 4.81 14.45
CA PHE A 33 15.78 3.43 14.93
C PHE A 33 16.91 2.61 14.32
N ALA A 34 17.29 1.53 15.01
CA ALA A 34 18.20 0.55 14.44
C ALA A 34 17.52 -0.23 13.31
N LEU A 35 18.29 -0.62 12.30
CA LEU A 35 17.79 -1.51 11.26
C LEU A 35 17.31 -2.84 11.87
N GLY A 36 16.12 -3.28 11.45
CA GLY A 36 15.47 -4.46 12.01
C GLY A 36 14.67 -4.23 13.28
N SER A 37 14.63 -3.00 13.82
CA SER A 37 13.70 -2.62 14.89
C SER A 37 12.26 -2.99 14.51
N ILE A 38 11.49 -3.41 15.51
CA ILE A 38 10.12 -3.85 15.36
C ILE A 38 9.17 -2.91 16.08
N ALA A 39 8.10 -2.52 15.41
CA ALA A 39 6.97 -1.83 15.99
C ALA A 39 5.73 -2.72 15.89
N GLY A 40 4.94 -2.79 16.97
CA GLY A 40 3.65 -3.48 16.99
C GLY A 40 2.49 -2.48 16.96
N GLY A 41 1.32 -2.95 16.53
CA GLY A 41 0.09 -2.15 16.53
C GLY A 41 -1.16 -3.00 16.58
N ASP A 42 -2.30 -2.35 16.37
CA ASP A 42 -3.60 -3.03 16.40
C ASP A 42 -3.76 -4.07 15.29
N ARG A 43 -4.66 -5.03 15.49
CA ARG A 43 -4.92 -6.15 14.57
C ARG A 43 -3.69 -6.98 14.23
N GLU A 44 -2.89 -7.29 15.26
CA GLU A 44 -1.70 -8.13 15.16
C GLU A 44 -0.64 -7.56 14.19
N SER A 45 -0.72 -6.25 13.91
CA SER A 45 0.19 -5.61 12.98
C SER A 45 1.60 -5.54 13.57
N GLU A 46 2.58 -5.83 12.71
CA GLU A 46 3.99 -5.79 13.05
C GLU A 46 4.74 -5.18 11.87
N TRP A 47 5.53 -4.15 12.14
CA TRP A 47 6.37 -3.48 11.16
C TRP A 47 7.86 -3.68 11.48
N VAL A 48 8.68 -3.74 10.43
CA VAL A 48 10.13 -3.80 10.53
C VAL A 48 10.76 -2.58 9.87
N TYR A 49 11.74 -1.97 10.55
CA TYR A 49 12.48 -0.84 10.03
C TYR A 49 13.58 -1.29 9.06
N CYS A 50 13.57 -0.76 7.85
CA CYS A 50 14.50 -1.13 6.78
C CYS A 50 15.10 0.11 6.12
N GLN A 51 16.31 -0.05 5.59
CA GLN A 51 16.95 0.92 4.72
C GLN A 51 16.45 0.74 3.28
N LEU A 52 16.15 1.82 2.58
CA LEU A 52 15.83 1.82 1.16
C LEU A 52 16.84 2.69 0.41
N VAL A 53 17.53 2.12 -0.58
CA VAL A 53 18.45 2.87 -1.45
C VAL A 53 17.82 2.99 -2.84
N LEU A 54 17.58 4.22 -3.27
CA LEU A 54 16.99 4.54 -4.56
C LEU A 54 18.06 5.06 -5.52
N ALA A 55 18.21 4.40 -6.67
CA ALA A 55 19.14 4.82 -7.73
C ALA A 55 18.58 5.94 -8.62
N SER A 56 17.25 6.10 -8.63
CA SER A 56 16.54 7.09 -9.43
C SER A 56 15.28 7.56 -8.69
N GLN A 57 14.63 8.58 -9.24
CA GLN A 57 13.32 9.00 -8.75
C GLN A 57 12.35 7.81 -8.77
N THR A 58 11.69 7.58 -7.64
CA THR A 58 10.79 6.43 -7.43
C THR A 58 9.54 6.89 -6.70
N THR A 59 8.38 6.54 -7.24
CA THR A 59 7.10 6.77 -6.57
C THR A 59 6.75 5.55 -5.72
N LEU A 60 6.63 5.77 -4.42
CA LEU A 60 6.13 4.79 -3.47
C LEU A 60 4.64 4.99 -3.23
N GLN A 61 3.91 3.90 -3.12
CA GLN A 61 2.50 3.90 -2.74
C GLN A 61 2.23 2.87 -1.64
N PRO A 62 1.27 3.14 -0.74
CA PRO A 62 0.82 2.17 0.23
C PRO A 62 0.46 0.83 -0.41
N GLY A 63 0.87 -0.25 0.24
CA GLY A 63 0.65 -1.63 -0.20
C GLY A 63 1.65 -2.16 -1.22
N GLN A 64 2.64 -1.37 -1.65
CA GLN A 64 3.72 -1.90 -2.47
C GLN A 64 4.54 -2.96 -1.73
N TRP A 65 4.89 -4.03 -2.42
CA TRP A 65 5.69 -5.12 -1.89
C TRP A 65 7.18 -4.82 -1.91
N PHE A 66 7.83 -5.16 -0.81
CA PHE A 66 9.28 -5.10 -0.66
C PHE A 66 9.78 -6.44 -0.16
N GLN A 67 10.97 -6.81 -0.59
CA GLN A 67 11.82 -7.77 0.11
C GLN A 67 12.91 -7.01 0.86
N TRP A 68 13.54 -7.67 1.83
CA TRP A 68 14.77 -7.15 2.43
C TRP A 68 15.80 -8.26 2.71
N THR A 69 17.07 -7.86 2.65
CA THR A 69 18.21 -8.71 2.95
C THR A 69 18.32 -8.98 4.46
N ARG A 70 19.29 -9.82 4.86
CA ARG A 70 19.64 -10.04 6.27
C ARG A 70 20.04 -8.74 6.98
N ASP A 71 20.62 -7.80 6.24
CA ASP A 71 21.07 -6.51 6.73
C ASP A 71 19.96 -5.44 6.66
N TYR A 72 18.72 -5.85 6.41
CA TYR A 72 17.53 -4.99 6.33
C TYR A 72 17.62 -3.91 5.25
N VAL A 73 18.35 -4.19 4.17
CA VAL A 73 18.31 -3.39 2.93
C VAL A 73 17.10 -3.85 2.13
N ALA A 74 16.12 -2.98 1.99
CA ALA A 74 14.87 -3.20 1.28
C ALA A 74 14.97 -2.83 -0.20
N SER A 75 14.28 -3.61 -1.03
CA SER A 75 14.11 -3.35 -2.46
C SER A 75 12.69 -3.69 -2.88
N LEU A 76 12.12 -2.94 -3.83
CA LEU A 76 10.83 -3.27 -4.41
C LEU A 76 10.84 -4.69 -4.95
N LEU A 77 9.78 -5.44 -4.63
CA LEU A 77 9.65 -6.82 -5.04
C LEU A 77 9.38 -6.89 -6.55
N THR A 78 10.19 -7.66 -7.26
CA THR A 78 9.99 -8.02 -8.68
C THR A 78 10.42 -9.46 -8.88
N THR A 79 9.89 -10.16 -9.87
CA THR A 79 10.31 -11.54 -10.20
C THR A 79 11.81 -11.64 -10.45
N ALA A 80 12.40 -10.64 -11.11
CA ALA A 80 13.83 -10.62 -11.43
C ALA A 80 14.73 -10.37 -10.22
N ALA A 81 14.37 -9.42 -9.35
CA ALA A 81 15.20 -9.05 -8.19
C ALA A 81 14.92 -9.92 -6.96
N ALA A 82 13.78 -10.61 -6.92
CA ALA A 82 13.36 -11.38 -5.76
C ALA A 82 14.29 -12.57 -5.47
N VAL A 83 14.72 -12.72 -4.21
CA VAL A 83 15.64 -13.78 -3.79
C VAL A 83 14.94 -14.74 -2.85
N VAL A 84 14.95 -16.03 -3.22
CA VAL A 84 14.36 -17.09 -2.37
C VAL A 84 15.04 -17.10 -1.00
N GLY A 85 14.24 -17.24 0.06
CA GLY A 85 14.65 -17.19 1.45
C GLY A 85 14.65 -15.78 2.05
N GLN A 86 14.56 -14.71 1.26
CA GLN A 86 14.40 -13.37 1.80
C GLN A 86 12.99 -13.16 2.37
N ARG A 87 12.93 -12.35 3.43
CA ARG A 87 11.67 -11.90 4.02
C ARG A 87 11.09 -10.79 3.16
N CYS A 88 9.77 -10.69 3.18
CA CYS A 88 9.06 -9.65 2.45
C CYS A 88 7.89 -9.13 3.27
N GLY A 89 7.30 -8.05 2.77
CA GLY A 89 6.23 -7.32 3.43
C GLY A 89 5.78 -6.16 2.56
N VAL A 90 4.82 -5.40 3.07
CA VAL A 90 4.24 -4.28 2.32
C VAL A 90 4.60 -2.96 2.95
N PHE A 91 4.82 -1.96 2.12
CA PHE A 91 5.00 -0.59 2.56
C PHE A 91 3.67 -0.04 3.07
N ALA A 92 3.60 0.27 4.36
CA ALA A 92 2.41 0.85 4.99
C ALA A 92 2.43 2.39 4.95
N GLY A 93 3.53 2.99 4.48
CA GLY A 93 3.83 4.40 4.70
C GLY A 93 2.77 5.34 4.15
N ALA A 94 2.37 6.28 4.99
CA ALA A 94 1.65 7.49 4.60
C ALA A 94 2.65 8.62 4.30
N ALA A 95 2.13 9.74 3.84
CA ALA A 95 2.79 11.02 3.98
C ALA A 95 2.03 11.77 5.07
N GLN A 96 2.71 12.19 6.15
CA GLN A 96 2.27 13.35 6.90
C GLN A 96 3.32 14.44 6.73
N PRO A 97 3.02 15.51 5.97
CA PRO A 97 3.62 16.80 6.27
C PRO A 97 3.33 17.14 7.74
N PRO A 98 4.29 17.70 8.50
CA PRO A 98 4.16 17.95 9.95
C PRO A 98 3.06 18.95 10.35
N THR A 99 2.28 19.46 9.39
CA THR A 99 1.25 20.50 9.59
C THR A 99 -0.20 19.99 9.52
N ILE A 100 -0.44 18.73 9.18
CA ILE A 100 -1.81 18.19 9.07
C ILE A 100 -2.07 17.20 10.21
N THR A 101 -2.98 17.57 11.12
CA THR A 101 -3.63 16.63 12.05
C THR A 101 -4.87 16.07 11.34
N GLY A 102 -4.87 14.77 11.01
CA GLY A 102 -5.99 14.10 10.35
C GLY A 102 -6.21 14.52 8.88
N GLY A 103 -5.59 13.80 7.93
CA GLY A 103 -5.82 13.95 6.49
C GLY A 103 -5.29 12.74 5.70
N PRO A 104 -5.76 12.48 4.46
CA PRO A 104 -5.59 11.18 3.81
C PRO A 104 -4.16 10.84 3.37
N ILE A 105 -3.88 9.54 3.43
CA ILE A 105 -2.69 8.80 3.01
C ILE A 105 -2.53 8.92 1.47
N GLY A 106 -1.31 9.06 0.94
CA GLY A 106 -1.06 9.27 -0.51
C GLY A 106 0.22 8.61 -1.02
N THR A 107 0.45 8.68 -2.33
CA THR A 107 1.72 8.28 -2.96
C THR A 107 2.80 9.32 -2.70
N ILE A 108 4.05 8.90 -2.53
CA ILE A 108 5.21 9.78 -2.32
C ILE A 108 6.23 9.55 -3.43
N THR A 109 6.75 10.62 -4.02
CA THR A 109 7.81 10.51 -5.01
C THR A 109 9.13 10.96 -4.39
N LEU A 110 10.06 10.03 -4.30
CA LEU A 110 11.37 10.20 -3.69
C LEU A 110 12.42 10.32 -4.78
N ALA A 111 13.39 11.23 -4.61
CA ALA A 111 14.56 11.31 -5.48
C ALA A 111 15.52 10.14 -5.20
N ALA A 112 16.57 9.99 -6.02
CA ALA A 112 17.65 9.07 -5.71
C ALA A 112 18.29 9.41 -4.36
N GLY A 113 18.59 8.40 -3.55
CA GLY A 113 19.14 8.60 -2.19
C GLY A 113 18.88 7.43 -1.26
N THR A 114 19.34 7.58 -0.02
CA THR A 114 19.12 6.62 1.07
C THR A 114 18.01 7.11 1.98
N TYR A 115 17.01 6.27 2.14
CA TYR A 115 15.83 6.48 2.97
C TYR A 115 15.69 5.33 3.96
N TYR A 116 14.80 5.50 4.93
CA TYR A 116 14.41 4.45 5.84
C TYR A 116 12.89 4.41 5.95
N LEU A 117 12.35 3.21 6.03
CA LEU A 117 10.92 2.98 5.99
C LEU A 117 10.52 1.81 6.87
N TRP A 118 9.24 1.78 7.21
CA TRP A 118 8.62 0.69 7.94
C TRP A 118 7.85 -0.20 6.97
N LEU A 119 8.19 -1.49 6.96
CA LEU A 119 7.49 -2.52 6.18
C LEU A 119 6.64 -3.36 7.09
N GLN A 120 5.34 -3.46 6.80
CA GLN A 120 4.45 -4.33 7.52
C GLN A 120 4.71 -5.78 7.11
N ARG A 121 4.93 -6.64 8.11
CA ARG A 121 5.19 -8.07 7.92
C ARG A 121 4.16 -8.97 8.60
N ASN A 122 3.29 -8.43 9.45
CA ASN A 122 2.22 -9.19 10.10
C ASN A 122 0.91 -8.40 10.14
N GLY A 123 -0.21 -9.11 10.26
CA GLY A 123 -1.55 -8.53 10.38
C GLY A 123 -2.17 -8.20 9.02
N GLN A 124 -3.24 -7.41 9.04
CA GLN A 124 -3.96 -6.98 7.84
C GLN A 124 -3.31 -5.75 7.22
N ALA A 125 -3.10 -5.76 5.91
CA ALA A 125 -2.49 -4.65 5.20
C ALA A 125 -3.08 -4.47 3.79
N PRO A 126 -3.11 -3.24 3.24
CA PRO A 126 -3.32 -3.06 1.82
C PRO A 126 -2.16 -3.69 1.05
N SER A 127 -2.45 -4.28 -0.10
CA SER A 127 -1.49 -4.91 -0.98
C SER A 127 -1.78 -4.57 -2.42
N VAL A 128 -0.79 -4.02 -3.11
CA VAL A 128 -0.83 -3.81 -4.55
C VAL A 128 -0.73 -5.16 -5.26
N VAL A 129 -1.74 -5.48 -6.07
CA VAL A 129 -1.86 -6.77 -6.76
C VAL A 129 -2.10 -6.59 -8.25
N ALA A 130 -1.56 -7.48 -9.07
CA ALA A 130 -1.84 -7.53 -10.51
C ALA A 130 -3.18 -8.22 -10.78
N THR A 131 -3.33 -9.39 -10.18
CA THR A 131 -4.52 -10.22 -10.25
C THR A 131 -4.73 -10.85 -8.88
N ALA A 132 -5.99 -11.10 -8.53
CA ALA A 132 -6.32 -11.98 -7.43
C ALA A 132 -7.56 -12.78 -7.80
N THR A 133 -7.43 -14.10 -7.72
CA THR A 133 -8.57 -15.00 -7.83
C THR A 133 -9.11 -15.26 -6.43
N ALA A 134 -10.43 -15.16 -6.25
CA ALA A 134 -11.05 -15.42 -4.96
C ALA A 134 -10.70 -16.82 -4.43
N ALA A 135 -10.45 -16.91 -3.12
CA ALA A 135 -10.30 -18.15 -2.36
C ALA A 135 -9.09 -19.05 -2.73
N LEU A 136 -8.00 -18.51 -3.25
CA LEU A 136 -6.78 -19.26 -3.56
C LEU A 136 -5.53 -18.72 -2.84
N VAL A 137 -4.67 -19.66 -2.40
CA VAL A 137 -3.51 -19.46 -1.50
C VAL A 137 -2.21 -19.24 -2.30
N VAL A 138 -2.27 -19.21 -3.63
CA VAL A 138 -1.07 -19.01 -4.45
C VAL A 138 -0.79 -17.52 -4.51
N ALA A 139 0.26 -17.07 -3.83
CA ALA A 139 0.79 -15.72 -3.94
C ALA A 139 2.16 -15.76 -4.61
N GLU A 140 2.42 -14.84 -5.53
CA GLU A 140 3.66 -14.83 -6.31
C GLU A 140 4.14 -13.43 -6.67
N THR A 141 5.42 -13.32 -6.99
CA THR A 141 6.05 -12.09 -7.50
C THR A 141 5.55 -11.76 -8.90
N THR A 142 5.58 -10.48 -9.27
CA THR A 142 5.30 -10.03 -10.64
C THR A 142 6.52 -9.34 -11.26
N THR A 143 6.50 -9.16 -12.58
CA THR A 143 7.51 -8.35 -13.28
C THR A 143 7.41 -6.86 -12.93
N THR A 144 6.22 -6.39 -12.52
CA THR A 144 5.99 -5.03 -12.06
C THR A 144 6.52 -4.84 -10.64
N ALA A 145 7.35 -3.82 -10.44
CA ALA A 145 7.95 -3.53 -9.14
C ALA A 145 6.90 -3.16 -8.09
N GLY A 146 7.00 -3.82 -6.92
CA GLY A 146 6.12 -3.56 -5.79
C GLY A 146 4.73 -4.18 -5.90
N GLN A 147 4.51 -5.09 -6.86
CA GLN A 147 3.21 -5.73 -7.09
C GLN A 147 3.31 -7.24 -6.90
N ALA A 148 2.37 -7.81 -6.14
CA ALA A 148 2.17 -9.25 -6.03
C ALA A 148 1.07 -9.74 -6.98
N SER A 149 0.94 -11.04 -7.14
CA SER A 149 -0.14 -11.68 -7.89
C SER A 149 -0.69 -12.84 -7.07
N ALA A 150 -2.00 -13.09 -7.20
CA ALA A 150 -2.67 -14.25 -6.63
C ALA A 150 -3.47 -15.00 -7.72
N PRO A 151 -2.76 -15.70 -8.64
CA PRO A 151 -3.40 -16.35 -9.76
C PRO A 151 -4.20 -17.60 -9.32
N ALA A 152 -5.03 -18.12 -10.21
CA ALA A 152 -5.77 -19.35 -9.96
C ALA A 152 -4.85 -20.58 -9.84
N SER A 153 -3.67 -20.51 -10.45
CA SER A 153 -2.63 -21.54 -10.44
C SER A 153 -1.26 -20.87 -10.53
N ALA A 154 -0.24 -21.52 -9.95
CA ALA A 154 1.14 -21.02 -9.98
C ALA A 154 1.63 -20.72 -11.40
N THR A 155 2.17 -19.52 -11.61
CA THR A 155 2.75 -19.11 -12.89
C THR A 155 4.20 -19.58 -12.94
N ALA A 156 4.60 -20.29 -14.00
CA ALA A 156 5.97 -20.75 -14.17
C ALA A 156 6.98 -19.60 -14.07
N THR A 157 8.15 -19.85 -13.49
CA THR A 157 9.28 -18.91 -13.33
C THR A 157 9.05 -17.75 -12.35
N THR A 158 7.85 -17.61 -11.80
CA THR A 158 7.59 -16.66 -10.70
C THR A 158 8.09 -17.20 -9.38
N LYS A 159 8.28 -16.34 -8.37
CA LYS A 159 8.64 -16.78 -7.03
C LYS A 159 7.41 -16.75 -6.14
N ALA A 160 7.16 -17.85 -5.45
CA ALA A 160 6.05 -17.95 -4.51
C ALA A 160 6.32 -17.14 -3.24
N ILE A 161 5.33 -16.35 -2.83
CA ILE A 161 5.29 -15.64 -1.55
C ILE A 161 4.54 -16.54 -0.56
N ALA A 162 5.23 -17.07 0.43
CA ALA A 162 4.62 -17.89 1.47
C ALA A 162 4.05 -17.03 2.60
N ASN A 163 3.14 -17.63 3.38
CA ASN A 163 2.53 -17.03 4.57
C ASN A 163 1.80 -15.70 4.32
N VAL A 164 1.08 -15.63 3.20
CA VAL A 164 0.17 -14.54 2.87
C VAL A 164 -1.14 -15.11 2.35
N ASN A 165 -2.24 -14.42 2.62
CA ASN A 165 -3.52 -14.65 1.98
C ASN A 165 -4.09 -13.32 1.47
N PHE A 166 -4.82 -13.36 0.35
CA PHE A 166 -5.48 -12.19 -0.21
C PHE A 166 -6.99 -12.32 -0.11
N ALA A 167 -7.66 -11.22 0.26
CA ALA A 167 -9.12 -11.16 0.20
C ALA A 167 -9.60 -11.25 -1.27
N ALA A 168 -10.84 -11.72 -1.45
CA ALA A 168 -11.46 -11.83 -2.76
C ALA A 168 -11.59 -10.45 -3.46
N ALA A 169 -11.47 -10.47 -4.78
CA ALA A 169 -11.21 -9.32 -5.64
C ALA A 169 -12.35 -8.29 -5.77
N ASN A 170 -11.96 -7.12 -6.28
CA ASN A 170 -12.72 -5.93 -6.70
C ASN A 170 -13.77 -5.41 -5.72
N GLN A 171 -13.52 -4.21 -5.20
CA GLN A 171 -14.53 -3.50 -4.41
C GLN A 171 -15.43 -2.70 -5.35
N THR A 172 -16.72 -2.95 -5.28
CA THR A 172 -17.73 -2.18 -6.02
C THR A 172 -18.52 -1.32 -5.06
N PHE A 173 -18.78 -0.08 -5.47
CA PHE A 173 -19.58 0.87 -4.73
C PHE A 173 -20.29 1.81 -5.68
N THR A 174 -21.27 2.55 -5.18
CA THR A 174 -21.92 3.59 -5.98
C THR A 174 -21.49 4.97 -5.51
N ALA A 175 -21.40 5.91 -6.46
CA ALA A 175 -20.97 7.27 -6.20
C ALA A 175 -21.70 8.28 -7.09
N THR A 176 -21.54 9.56 -6.78
CA THR A 176 -21.89 10.68 -7.64
C THR A 176 -20.61 11.31 -8.20
N THR A 177 -20.64 11.61 -9.50
CA THR A 177 -19.61 12.34 -10.24
C THR A 177 -20.16 13.66 -10.76
N VAL A 178 -19.28 14.66 -10.81
CA VAL A 178 -19.54 15.94 -11.45
C VAL A 178 -18.47 16.15 -12.51
N ASN A 179 -18.86 16.50 -13.73
CA ASN A 179 -17.93 16.76 -14.82
C ASN A 179 -16.92 17.84 -14.43
N GLY A 180 -15.64 17.57 -14.64
CA GLY A 180 -14.54 18.48 -14.27
C GLY A 180 -14.11 18.38 -12.81
N SER A 181 -14.74 17.54 -11.97
CA SER A 181 -14.35 17.28 -10.58
C SER A 181 -13.61 15.95 -10.45
N ASN A 182 -12.56 15.91 -9.62
CA ASN A 182 -11.89 14.68 -9.23
C ASN A 182 -12.47 14.04 -7.96
N LEU A 183 -13.59 14.56 -7.44
CA LEU A 183 -14.18 14.08 -6.20
C LEU A 183 -15.40 13.19 -6.47
N LEU A 184 -15.37 12.00 -5.89
CA LEU A 184 -16.53 11.12 -5.76
C LEU A 184 -17.23 11.40 -4.43
N THR A 185 -18.54 11.63 -4.49
CA THR A 185 -19.39 11.93 -3.33
C THR A 185 -20.62 11.03 -3.29
N ALA A 186 -21.48 11.18 -2.28
CA ALA A 186 -22.70 10.38 -2.10
C ALA A 186 -22.43 8.87 -2.26
N LEU A 187 -21.44 8.40 -1.51
CA LEU A 187 -20.94 7.04 -1.60
C LEU A 187 -21.90 6.08 -0.90
N ALA A 188 -22.24 4.97 -1.56
CA ALA A 188 -23.04 3.90 -0.99
C ALA A 188 -22.38 2.53 -1.21
N SER A 189 -22.77 1.55 -0.38
CA SER A 189 -22.13 0.23 -0.28
C SER A 189 -20.68 0.26 0.24
N LEU A 190 -20.27 1.38 0.84
CA LEU A 190 -19.02 1.52 1.58
C LEU A 190 -19.30 1.56 3.08
N SER A 191 -18.37 1.06 3.89
CA SER A 191 -18.42 1.17 5.34
C SER A 191 -17.03 1.51 5.90
N ALA A 192 -16.97 1.85 7.20
CA ALA A 192 -15.71 1.97 7.93
C ALA A 192 -14.89 0.67 7.91
N THR A 193 -15.49 -0.45 7.50
CA THR A 193 -14.87 -1.78 7.45
C THR A 193 -14.74 -2.38 6.06
N SER A 194 -15.26 -1.73 5.04
CA SER A 194 -15.25 -2.22 3.66
C SER A 194 -15.19 -1.01 2.74
N GLY A 195 -13.97 -0.66 2.33
CA GLY A 195 -13.74 0.48 1.45
C GLY A 195 -12.50 0.28 0.60
N PRO A 196 -12.46 0.91 -0.59
CA PRO A 196 -11.33 0.81 -1.50
C PRO A 196 -10.08 1.42 -0.85
N PHE A 197 -8.91 1.00 -1.33
CA PHE A 197 -7.64 1.51 -0.86
C PHE A 197 -7.11 2.61 -1.79
N ILE A 198 -6.31 3.52 -1.23
CA ILE A 198 -5.53 4.45 -2.04
C ILE A 198 -4.57 3.68 -2.95
N GLY A 199 -4.34 4.20 -4.15
CA GLY A 199 -3.59 3.52 -5.21
C GLY A 199 -4.44 2.55 -6.04
N ALA A 200 -5.65 2.20 -5.60
CA ALA A 200 -6.54 1.38 -6.40
C ALA A 200 -6.93 2.11 -7.70
N ALA A 201 -6.85 1.40 -8.82
CA ALA A 201 -7.39 1.87 -10.08
C ALA A 201 -8.92 1.84 -10.02
N VAL A 202 -9.57 2.85 -10.56
CA VAL A 202 -11.03 2.96 -10.58
C VAL A 202 -11.56 3.02 -12.00
N ALA A 203 -12.68 2.34 -12.22
CA ALA A 203 -13.41 2.38 -13.47
C ALA A 203 -14.91 2.56 -13.20
N GLY A 204 -15.58 3.28 -14.09
CA GLY A 204 -17.01 3.57 -14.02
C GLY A 204 -17.40 4.60 -15.08
N THR A 205 -18.71 4.80 -15.26
CA THR A 205 -19.23 5.79 -16.21
C THR A 205 -18.72 7.18 -15.89
N GLY A 206 -18.09 7.85 -16.88
CA GLY A 206 -17.54 9.19 -16.68
C GLY A 206 -16.21 9.25 -15.92
N ILE A 207 -15.60 8.11 -15.59
CA ILE A 207 -14.25 8.05 -15.01
C ILE A 207 -13.23 7.83 -16.12
N PRO A 208 -12.19 8.68 -16.26
CA PRO A 208 -11.11 8.45 -17.20
C PRO A 208 -10.42 7.11 -16.98
N GLY A 209 -10.04 6.43 -18.07
CA GLY A 209 -9.24 5.21 -18.00
C GLY A 209 -7.92 5.47 -17.28
N GLY A 210 -7.55 4.58 -16.34
CA GLY A 210 -6.33 4.69 -15.56
C GLY A 210 -6.40 5.66 -14.37
N ALA A 211 -7.56 6.24 -14.06
CA ALA A 211 -7.74 7.00 -12.83
C ALA A 211 -7.51 6.12 -11.60
N THR A 212 -6.90 6.68 -10.57
CA THR A 212 -6.58 6.00 -9.31
C THR A 212 -7.08 6.81 -8.12
N ILE A 213 -7.31 6.15 -6.99
CA ILE A 213 -7.63 6.81 -5.74
C ILE A 213 -6.37 7.46 -5.15
N THR A 214 -6.42 8.77 -4.91
CA THR A 214 -5.32 9.55 -4.33
C THR A 214 -5.61 9.99 -2.89
N GLY A 215 -6.86 9.92 -2.44
CA GLY A 215 -7.24 10.25 -1.08
C GLY A 215 -8.65 9.79 -0.73
N ILE A 216 -8.88 9.54 0.56
CA ILE A 216 -10.16 9.12 1.12
C ILE A 216 -10.43 9.97 2.36
N THR A 217 -11.56 10.68 2.36
CA THR A 217 -11.98 11.51 3.50
C THR A 217 -12.98 10.73 4.33
N TYR A 218 -12.78 10.70 5.64
CA TYR A 218 -13.66 10.04 6.60
C TYR A 218 -14.44 11.07 7.42
N SER A 219 -15.62 10.68 7.91
CA SER A 219 -16.32 11.39 8.98
C SER A 219 -15.67 11.10 10.34
N PRO A 220 -15.95 11.88 11.38
CA PRO A 220 -15.48 11.58 12.74
C PRO A 220 -15.90 10.20 13.25
N ASN A 221 -16.97 9.62 12.68
CA ASN A 221 -17.46 8.29 13.01
C ASN A 221 -16.84 7.18 12.12
N GLY A 222 -15.82 7.51 11.32
CA GLY A 222 -15.09 6.56 10.47
C GLY A 222 -15.79 6.17 9.16
N VAL A 223 -16.88 6.85 8.78
CA VAL A 223 -17.59 6.59 7.52
C VAL A 223 -16.93 7.36 6.38
N ILE A 224 -16.72 6.72 5.22
CA ILE A 224 -16.14 7.39 4.06
C ILE A 224 -17.13 8.43 3.52
N GLN A 225 -16.70 9.69 3.46
CA GLN A 225 -17.51 10.82 2.95
C GLN A 225 -17.21 11.12 1.48
N SER A 226 -15.95 11.05 1.09
CA SER A 226 -15.52 11.34 -0.27
C SER A 226 -14.24 10.62 -0.65
N ILE A 227 -14.08 10.37 -1.94
CA ILE A 227 -12.89 9.76 -2.54
C ILE A 227 -12.35 10.71 -3.59
N THR A 228 -11.07 11.04 -3.51
CA THR A 228 -10.36 11.89 -4.49
C THR A 228 -9.66 11.01 -5.51
N LEU A 229 -9.80 11.35 -6.79
CA LEU A 229 -9.20 10.67 -7.92
C LEU A 229 -7.98 11.44 -8.46
N SER A 230 -7.11 10.74 -9.18
CA SER A 230 -5.97 11.33 -9.90
C SER A 230 -6.36 12.09 -11.17
N ALA A 231 -7.60 11.94 -11.64
CA ALA A 231 -8.12 12.61 -12.82
C ALA A 231 -9.55 13.08 -12.60
N ASN A 232 -9.94 14.14 -13.31
CA ASN A 232 -11.30 14.69 -13.24
C ASN A 232 -12.28 13.78 -13.98
N ALA A 233 -13.47 13.59 -13.43
CA ALA A 233 -14.58 12.93 -14.11
C ALA A 233 -14.96 13.72 -15.39
N THR A 234 -15.35 13.00 -16.43
CA THR A 234 -15.69 13.53 -17.76
C THR A 234 -17.20 13.66 -17.99
N ALA A 235 -18.01 13.22 -17.03
CA ALA A 235 -19.46 13.28 -17.09
C ALA A 235 -20.06 13.51 -15.70
N ASN A 236 -21.31 13.97 -15.69
CA ASN A 236 -22.14 13.98 -14.50
C ASN A 236 -22.83 12.61 -14.37
N GLY A 237 -22.93 12.10 -13.15
CA GLY A 237 -23.66 10.87 -12.89
C GLY A 237 -24.00 10.72 -11.42
N THR A 238 -25.17 10.16 -11.12
CA THR A 238 -25.62 9.87 -9.76
C THR A 238 -25.82 8.36 -9.62
N GLY A 239 -25.40 7.79 -8.49
CA GLY A 239 -25.51 6.36 -8.24
C GLY A 239 -24.76 5.49 -9.25
N ILE A 240 -23.71 6.02 -9.88
CA ILE A 240 -22.92 5.27 -10.85
C ILE A 240 -22.12 4.18 -10.14
N THR A 241 -22.06 2.99 -10.74
CA THR A 241 -21.23 1.91 -10.22
C THR A 241 -19.77 2.19 -10.51
N ILE A 242 -18.97 2.24 -9.46
CA ILE A 242 -17.51 2.32 -9.51
C ILE A 242 -16.94 0.97 -9.10
N THR A 243 -15.96 0.49 -9.86
CA THR A 243 -15.16 -0.69 -9.53
C THR A 243 -13.75 -0.26 -9.22
N ALA A 244 -13.27 -0.56 -8.01
CA ALA A 244 -11.89 -0.35 -7.58
C ALA A 244 -11.09 -1.66 -7.64
N THR A 245 -9.93 -1.63 -8.29
CA THR A 245 -9.08 -2.79 -8.56
C THR A 245 -7.60 -2.47 -8.28
N GLY A 246 -6.74 -3.49 -8.27
CA GLY A 246 -5.29 -3.33 -8.18
C GLY A 246 -4.73 -3.16 -6.76
N VAL A 247 -5.58 -2.96 -5.75
CA VAL A 247 -5.19 -3.02 -4.33
C VAL A 247 -6.23 -3.82 -3.54
N LEU A 248 -5.76 -4.81 -2.77
CA LEU A 248 -6.59 -5.69 -1.96
C LEU A 248 -6.10 -5.75 -0.53
N GLU A 249 -6.95 -6.22 0.36
CA GLU A 249 -6.51 -6.59 1.71
C GLU A 249 -5.73 -7.90 1.65
N ALA A 250 -4.56 -7.91 2.29
CA ALA A 250 -3.74 -9.09 2.51
C ALA A 250 -3.61 -9.36 4.01
N THR A 251 -3.73 -10.63 4.40
CA THR A 251 -3.32 -11.11 5.72
C THR A 251 -1.88 -11.57 5.63
N LEU A 252 -0.99 -10.87 6.33
CA LEU A 252 0.44 -11.14 6.36
C LEU A 252 0.77 -11.96 7.61
N MET A 253 1.53 -13.04 7.45
CA MET A 253 1.99 -13.92 8.54
C MET A 253 3.52 -14.10 8.48
N ARG A 254 4.24 -12.97 8.52
CA ARG A 254 5.70 -12.88 8.30
C ARG A 254 6.11 -13.53 6.97
N PRO A 255 5.69 -12.96 5.83
CA PRO A 255 5.85 -13.59 4.53
C PRO A 255 7.31 -13.63 4.08
N PHE A 256 7.62 -14.62 3.26
CA PHE A 256 8.95 -14.83 2.69
C PHE A 256 8.86 -15.45 1.30
N LEU A 257 9.93 -15.31 0.52
CA LEU A 257 10.02 -15.90 -0.81
C LEU A 257 10.43 -17.37 -0.70
N SER A 258 9.56 -18.29 -1.07
CA SER A 258 9.70 -19.72 -0.72
C SER A 258 10.37 -20.58 -1.79
N LYS A 259 9.91 -20.50 -3.04
CA LYS A 259 10.43 -21.27 -4.17
C LYS A 259 10.19 -20.54 -5.49
N VAL A 260 10.85 -21.00 -6.54
CA VAL A 260 10.45 -20.67 -7.92
C VAL A 260 9.39 -21.70 -8.34
N ASN A 261 8.29 -21.20 -8.90
CA ASN A 261 7.19 -22.01 -9.43
C ASN A 261 7.53 -22.61 -10.79
#